data_AF-A0A7X5N4R9-F1
#
_entry.id   AF-A0A7X5N4R9-F1
#
_cell.length_a   1.000
_cell.length_b   1.000
_cell.length_c   1.000
_cell.angle_alpha   90.00
_cell.angle_beta   90.00
_cell.angle_gamma   90.00
#
_symmetry.space_group_name_H-M   'P 1'
#
loop_
_entity.id
_entity.type
_entity.pdbx_description
1 polymer ?
#
loop_
_entity_poly.entity_id
_entity_poly.type
_entity_poly.pdbx_seq_one_letter_code
_entity_poly.pdbx_strand_id
1 'polypeptide(L)'
;MLTVTTFGESHGPAIGCVVDGCPPGLEIAPEEFTHDLQRRASGKSRHTSARREADEIEILSGVYEGRTTGTPIGLLIRNTDQRSKDYSNIAQQFRPGHADYTYWQK
;
A
#
# COMPACT_ATOMS: atom_id res chain seq x y z
N MET A 1 10.33 -17.16 11.17
CA MET A 1 9.07 -17.24 10.39
C MET A 1 8.83 -15.86 9.80
N LEU A 2 8.48 -15.76 8.51
CA LEU A 2 8.25 -14.48 7.86
C LEU A 2 6.84 -13.98 8.21
N THR A 3 6.72 -12.74 8.67
CA THR A 3 5.45 -12.09 9.05
C THR A 3 5.30 -10.78 8.29
N VAL A 4 4.11 -10.53 7.73
CA VAL A 4 3.79 -9.26 7.07
C VAL A 4 2.60 -8.63 7.78
N THR A 5 2.78 -7.40 8.24
CA THR A 5 1.72 -6.59 8.86
C THR A 5 1.49 -5.34 8.02
N THR A 6 0.28 -5.15 7.52
CA THR A 6 -0.10 -3.97 6.72
C THR A 6 -0.78 -2.91 7.59
N PHE A 7 -0.61 -1.64 7.24
CA PHE A 7 -1.27 -0.51 7.91
C PHE A 7 -1.68 0.58 6.91
N GLY A 8 -2.53 1.50 7.39
CA GLY A 8 -3.01 2.64 6.63
C GLY A 8 -4.33 2.39 5.91
N GLU A 9 -5.00 3.48 5.60
CA GLU A 9 -6.29 3.52 4.93
C GLU A 9 -6.13 3.98 3.47
N SER A 10 -7.04 3.55 2.60
CA SER A 10 -7.06 3.94 1.19
C SER A 10 -7.21 5.45 0.94
N HIS A 11 -7.66 6.22 1.94
CA HIS A 11 -7.78 7.69 1.91
C HIS A 11 -6.92 8.36 2.98
N GLY A 12 -6.07 7.59 3.66
CA GLY A 12 -5.09 8.14 4.57
C GLY A 12 -3.96 8.84 3.80
N PRO A 13 -3.04 9.51 4.51
CA PRO A 13 -1.87 10.16 3.90
C PRO A 13 -0.94 9.16 3.19
N ALA A 14 -0.91 7.92 3.67
CA ALA A 14 -0.08 6.85 3.15
C ALA A 14 -0.63 5.48 3.57
N ILE A 15 -0.22 4.46 2.86
CA ILE A 15 -0.36 3.05 3.26
C ILE A 15 1.03 2.44 3.41
N GLY A 16 1.15 1.35 4.16
CA GLY A 16 2.44 0.70 4.31
C GLY A 16 2.36 -0.68 4.91
N CYS A 17 3.52 -1.29 5.08
CA CYS A 17 3.63 -2.56 5.76
C CYS A 17 4.97 -2.71 6.50
N VAL A 18 4.99 -3.64 7.43
CA VAL A 18 6.18 -4.11 8.14
C VAL A 18 6.37 -5.58 7.80
N VAL A 19 7.56 -5.91 7.30
CA VAL A 19 7.98 -7.29 6.99
C VAL A 19 9.02 -7.70 8.04
N ASP A 20 8.67 -8.67 8.87
CA ASP A 20 9.55 -9.20 9.92
C ASP A 20 9.96 -10.64 9.63
N GLY A 21 11.15 -11.04 10.12
CA GLY A 21 11.74 -12.36 9.89
C GLY A 21 12.46 -12.52 8.55
N CYS A 22 12.80 -11.40 7.89
CA CYS A 22 13.66 -11.39 6.70
C CYS A 22 15.13 -11.64 7.10
N PRO A 23 15.86 -12.59 6.49
CA PRO A 23 17.26 -12.82 6.83
C PRO A 23 18.14 -11.62 6.42
N PRO A 24 19.26 -11.37 7.13
CA PRO A 24 20.21 -10.33 6.76
C PRO A 24 20.99 -10.66 5.48
N GLY A 25 21.45 -9.63 4.78
CA GLY A 25 22.35 -9.73 3.62
C GLY A 25 21.66 -9.90 2.27
N LEU A 26 20.33 -9.84 2.20
CA LEU A 26 19.61 -9.80 0.94
C LEU A 26 19.71 -8.41 0.34
N GLU A 27 20.04 -8.32 -0.93
CA GLU A 27 20.04 -7.05 -1.66
C GLU A 27 18.59 -6.63 -1.91
N ILE A 28 18.31 -5.37 -1.59
CA ILE A 28 16.98 -4.78 -1.78
C ILE A 28 17.12 -3.29 -2.03
N ALA A 29 16.50 -2.83 -3.11
CA ALA A 29 16.45 -1.42 -3.46
C ALA A 29 15.00 -0.97 -3.76
N PRO A 30 14.63 0.28 -3.43
CA PRO A 30 13.30 0.81 -3.73
C PRO A 30 12.87 0.64 -5.20
N GLU A 31 13.83 0.70 -6.12
CA GLU A 31 13.61 0.66 -7.56
C GLU A 31 13.12 -0.72 -8.03
N GLU A 32 13.50 -1.79 -7.33
CA GLU A 32 13.11 -3.17 -7.68
C GLU A 32 11.60 -3.39 -7.60
N PHE A 33 10.91 -2.63 -6.74
CA PHE A 33 9.47 -2.72 -6.58
C PHE A 33 8.69 -2.06 -7.73
N THR A 34 9.32 -1.19 -8.51
CA THR A 34 8.68 -0.41 -9.58
C THR A 34 7.92 -1.31 -10.56
N HIS A 35 8.54 -2.44 -10.95
CA HIS A 35 7.92 -3.38 -11.88
C HIS A 35 6.62 -3.97 -11.29
N ASP A 36 6.61 -4.30 -10.01
CA ASP A 36 5.45 -4.91 -9.35
C ASP A 36 4.33 -3.91 -9.11
N LEU A 37 4.70 -2.67 -8.78
CA LEU A 37 3.77 -1.55 -8.67
C LEU A 37 3.12 -1.24 -10.03
N GLN A 38 3.89 -1.22 -11.12
CA GLN A 38 3.37 -1.06 -12.48
C GLN A 38 2.49 -2.24 -12.93
N ARG A 39 2.76 -3.46 -12.45
CA ARG A 39 1.87 -4.61 -12.67
C ARG A 39 0.54 -4.43 -11.94
N ARG A 40 0.57 -3.95 -10.68
CA ARG A 40 -0.59 -3.69 -9.83
C ARG A 40 -1.46 -2.53 -10.32
N ALA A 41 -0.84 -1.49 -10.88
CA ALA A 41 -1.52 -0.26 -11.27
C ALA A 41 -2.77 -0.53 -12.13
N SER A 42 -3.92 -0.05 -11.65
CA SER A 42 -5.17 -0.03 -12.40
C SER A 42 -5.10 1.02 -13.52
N GLY A 43 -5.90 0.90 -14.60
CA GLY A 43 -5.88 1.89 -15.69
C GLY A 43 -5.44 1.35 -17.06
N LYS A 44 -5.16 0.03 -17.20
CA LYS A 44 -4.77 -0.59 -18.48
C LYS A 44 -5.94 -0.71 -19.48
N SER A 45 -7.17 -0.43 -19.05
CA SER A 45 -8.37 -0.48 -19.89
C SER A 45 -9.21 0.79 -19.71
N ARG A 46 -9.94 1.18 -20.76
CA ARG A 46 -10.81 2.37 -20.83
C ARG A 46 -11.92 2.39 -19.76
N HIS A 47 -12.14 1.28 -19.06
CA HIS A 47 -13.15 1.10 -18.02
C HIS A 47 -12.59 1.08 -16.59
N THR A 48 -11.28 1.28 -16.42
CA THR A 48 -10.62 1.26 -15.10
C THR A 48 -10.26 2.67 -14.63
N SER A 49 -10.15 2.86 -13.32
CA SER A 49 -9.89 4.18 -12.73
C SER A 49 -8.61 4.79 -13.32
N ALA A 50 -8.65 6.08 -13.66
CA ALA A 50 -7.49 6.81 -14.21
C ALA A 50 -6.47 7.22 -13.14
N ARG A 51 -6.58 6.71 -11.90
CA ARG A 51 -5.68 7.05 -10.80
C ARG A 51 -4.30 6.46 -11.10
N ARG A 52 -3.36 7.34 -11.45
CA ARG A 52 -1.93 7.05 -11.47
C ARG A 52 -1.36 7.58 -10.18
N GLU A 53 -1.41 6.77 -9.13
CA GLU A 53 -0.60 7.06 -7.96
C GLU A 53 0.86 6.94 -8.42
N ALA A 54 1.70 7.91 -8.02
CA ALA A 54 3.14 7.74 -8.12
C ALA A 54 3.49 6.71 -7.05
N ASP A 55 3.22 5.44 -7.36
CA ASP A 55 3.49 4.29 -6.50
C ASP A 55 5.02 4.18 -6.36
N GLU A 56 5.60 5.05 -5.53
CA GLU A 56 6.99 4.98 -5.09
C GLU A 56 7.01 4.37 -3.69
N ILE A 57 7.85 3.34 -3.52
CA ILE A 57 8.05 2.72 -2.21
C ILE A 57 9.19 3.42 -1.50
N GLU A 58 8.93 3.85 -0.27
CA GLU A 58 9.92 4.36 0.65
C GLU A 58 10.27 3.25 1.67
N ILE A 59 11.54 2.87 1.73
CA ILE A 59 12.04 1.92 2.73
C ILE A 59 12.45 2.71 3.97
N LEU A 60 11.73 2.52 5.07
CA LEU A 60 11.91 3.27 6.32
C LEU A 60 12.85 2.58 7.31
N SER A 61 12.99 1.25 7.25
CA SER A 61 13.80 0.47 8.19
C SER A 61 14.24 -0.87 7.61
N GLY A 62 15.13 -1.59 8.31
CA GLY A 62 15.49 -2.97 7.99
C GLY A 62 16.44 -3.16 6.81
N VAL A 63 16.89 -2.05 6.21
CA VAL A 63 17.82 -2.03 5.09
C VAL A 63 18.92 -1.00 5.38
N TYR A 64 20.17 -1.40 5.17
CA TYR A 64 21.34 -0.54 5.31
C TYR A 64 22.31 -0.86 4.16
N GLU A 65 22.82 0.17 3.49
CA GLU A 65 23.71 0.02 2.31
C GLU A 65 23.14 -0.92 1.23
N GLY A 66 21.83 -0.87 0.99
CA GLY A 66 21.14 -1.70 0.00
C GLY A 66 20.98 -3.17 0.40
N ARG A 67 21.23 -3.52 1.68
CA ARG A 67 21.11 -4.89 2.18
C ARG A 67 20.22 -4.97 3.41
N THR A 68 19.47 -6.07 3.53
CA THR A 68 18.66 -6.33 4.71
C THR A 68 19.52 -6.54 5.94
N THR A 69 19.10 -6.01 7.08
CA THR A 69 19.85 -6.08 8.34
C THR A 69 19.39 -7.24 9.24
N GLY A 70 18.32 -7.93 8.87
CA GLY A 70 17.66 -8.93 9.72
C GLY A 70 16.63 -8.35 10.68
N THR A 71 16.52 -7.02 10.76
CA THR A 71 15.48 -6.33 11.53
C THR A 71 14.23 -6.10 10.68
N PRO A 72 13.06 -5.77 11.29
CA PRO A 72 11.84 -5.51 10.53
C PRO A 72 12.03 -4.44 9.45
N ILE A 73 11.54 -4.72 8.25
CA ILE A 73 11.59 -3.84 7.09
C ILE A 73 10.27 -3.07 7.01
N GLY A 74 10.32 -1.76 7.21
CA GLY A 74 9.18 -0.86 7.06
C GLY A 74 9.11 -0.31 5.64
N LEU A 75 7.97 -0.49 4.99
CA LEU A 75 7.69 0.01 3.65
C LEU A 75 6.52 1.00 3.71
N LEU A 76 6.63 2.11 2.99
CA LEU A 76 5.62 3.16 2.92
C LEU A 76 5.35 3.55 1.47
N ILE A 77 4.08 3.74 1.13
CA ILE A 77 3.61 4.28 -0.15
C ILE A 77 2.72 5.48 0.18
N ARG A 78 3.01 6.64 -0.41
CA ARG A 78 2.26 7.88 -0.17
C ARG A 78 1.11 8.00 -1.16
N ASN A 79 -0.09 8.31 -0.65
CA ASN A 79 -1.27 8.48 -1.49
C ASN A 79 -1.26 9.89 -2.12
N THR A 80 -0.98 9.99 -3.42
CA THR A 80 -0.80 11.29 -4.12
C THR A 80 -2.09 11.92 -4.66
N ASP A 81 -3.16 11.14 -4.91
CA ASP A 81 -4.46 11.65 -5.42
C ASP A 81 -5.61 11.26 -4.47
N GLN A 82 -5.54 11.75 -3.23
CA GLN A 82 -6.62 11.59 -2.25
C GLN A 82 -7.82 12.46 -2.63
N ARG A 83 -8.69 11.94 -3.50
CA ARG A 83 -10.01 12.56 -3.77
C ARG A 83 -10.98 12.23 -2.64
N SER A 84 -10.84 12.95 -1.53
CA SER A 84 -11.76 12.90 -0.39
C SER A 84 -13.22 13.18 -0.77
N LYS A 85 -13.47 13.93 -1.86
CA LYS A 85 -14.82 14.29 -2.33
C LYS A 85 -15.65 13.14 -2.90
N ASP A 86 -15.04 12.05 -3.39
CA ASP A 86 -15.81 10.94 -3.97
C ASP A 86 -16.58 10.14 -2.90
N TYR A 87 -16.17 10.24 -1.63
CA TYR A 87 -16.69 9.39 -0.53
C TYR A 87 -17.77 10.04 0.32
N SER A 88 -17.97 11.37 0.26
CA SER A 88 -19.03 12.04 1.03
C SER A 88 -20.43 11.57 0.63
N ASN A 89 -20.61 11.16 -0.62
CA ASN A 89 -21.90 10.65 -1.12
C ASN A 89 -22.17 9.20 -0.70
N ILE A 90 -21.15 8.45 -0.29
CA ILE A 90 -21.24 7.02 0.04
C ILE A 90 -21.32 6.81 1.57
N ALA A 91 -20.96 7.83 2.37
CA ALA A 91 -20.99 7.76 3.83
C ALA A 91 -22.38 7.50 4.42
N GLN A 92 -23.46 7.77 3.67
CA GLN A 92 -24.84 7.62 4.13
C GLN A 92 -25.56 6.40 3.55
N GLN A 93 -24.91 5.56 2.73
CA GLN A 93 -25.56 4.42 2.09
C GLN A 93 -24.66 3.19 2.08
N PHE A 94 -25.20 2.06 2.59
CA PHE A 94 -24.54 0.77 2.45
C PHE A 94 -24.60 0.30 0.99
N ARG A 95 -23.44 0.10 0.36
CA ARG A 95 -23.39 -0.38 -1.01
C ARG A 95 -23.61 -1.90 -1.04
N PRO A 96 -24.50 -2.41 -1.90
CA PRO A 96 -24.65 -3.85 -2.09
C PRO A 96 -23.32 -4.52 -2.44
N GLY A 97 -22.95 -5.59 -1.72
CA GLY A 97 -21.71 -6.33 -1.93
C GLY A 97 -20.44 -5.72 -1.34
N HIS A 98 -20.53 -4.56 -0.67
CA HIS A 98 -19.41 -3.97 0.07
C HIS A 98 -19.47 -4.30 1.55
N ALA A 99 -18.31 -4.20 2.22
CA ALA A 99 -18.17 -4.46 3.64
C ALA A 99 -18.80 -3.37 4.55
N ASP A 100 -19.47 -2.35 3.97
CA ASP A 100 -19.95 -1.17 4.67
C ASP A 100 -20.85 -1.54 5.89
N TYR A 101 -21.83 -2.44 5.70
CA TYR A 101 -22.72 -2.90 6.78
C TYR A 101 -22.00 -3.78 7.81
N THR A 102 -21.13 -4.68 7.36
CA THR A 102 -20.40 -5.59 8.26
C THR A 102 -19.39 -4.85 9.14
N TYR A 103 -18.80 -3.75 8.65
CA TYR A 103 -17.97 -2.88 9.48
C TYR A 103 -18.82 -2.10 10.50
N TRP A 104 -20.04 -1.68 10.12
CA TRP A 104 -20.93 -0.94 11.02
C TRP A 104 -21.48 -1.80 12.18
N GLN A 105 -21.77 -3.08 11.94
CA GLN A 105 -22.34 -3.97 12.95
C GLN A 105 -21.31 -4.47 14.00
N LYS A 106 -20.02 -4.45 13.67
CA LYS A 106 -18.94 -5.14 14.41
C LYS A 106 -18.38 -4.32 15.56
#